data_AF-A0A7X7KYM1-F1
#
_entry.id   AF-A0A7X7KYM1-F1
#
_cell.length_a   1.000
_cell.length_b   1.000
_cell.length_c   1.000
_cell.angle_alpha   90.00
_cell.angle_beta   90.00
_cell.angle_gamma   90.00
#
_symmetry.space_group_name_H-M   'P 1'
#
loop_
_entity.id
_entity.type
_entity.pdbx_description
1 polymer ?
#
loop_
_entity_poly.entity_id
_entity_poly.type
_entity_poly.pdbx_seq_one_letter_code
_entity_poly.pdbx_strand_id
1 'polypeptide(L)'
;MHTQRHRLEIDCRACGTIALARAEPVHEGFRRVGERFVCTACGHRYPSRDETPFVDDKPAASVFSEADRQQAPQVFAESERRRCCAWCGHRVVNPFGQRCGLSNREIESTDLCDRFQLRAEPGSEKPSPPRAADPLSRLFGE
;
A
#
# COMPACT_ATOMS: atom_id res chain seq x y z
N MET A 1 10.99 -6.30 9.40
CA MET A 1 10.42 -7.39 10.24
C MET A 1 10.14 -8.56 9.31
N HIS A 2 10.98 -9.60 9.31
CA HIS A 2 10.70 -10.82 8.53
C HIS A 2 9.78 -11.69 9.38
N THR A 3 8.50 -11.76 8.99
CA THR A 3 7.56 -12.69 9.60
C THR A 3 7.95 -14.10 9.15
N GLN A 4 8.57 -14.85 10.05
CA GLN A 4 8.99 -16.23 9.80
C GLN A 4 7.73 -17.06 9.50
N ARG A 5 7.50 -17.39 8.22
CA ARG A 5 6.37 -18.21 7.80
C ARG A 5 6.70 -19.66 8.12
N HIS A 6 6.13 -20.18 9.21
CA HIS A 6 6.19 -21.60 9.49
C HIS A 6 5.45 -22.38 8.40
N ARG A 7 6.11 -23.38 7.82
CA ARG A 7 5.50 -24.27 6.83
C ARG A 7 4.42 -25.11 7.51
N LEU A 8 3.26 -25.21 6.87
CA LEU A 8 2.08 -25.91 7.38
C LEU A 8 1.85 -27.26 6.67
N GLU A 9 2.81 -27.73 5.89
CA GLU A 9 2.73 -29.03 5.21
C GLU A 9 2.87 -30.17 6.24
N ILE A 10 1.98 -31.16 6.15
CA ILE A 10 1.99 -32.35 7.00
C ILE A 10 1.93 -33.62 6.16
N ASP A 11 2.61 -34.67 6.62
CA ASP A 11 2.40 -36.04 6.13
C ASP A 11 1.34 -36.71 7.01
N CYS A 12 0.08 -36.63 6.58
CA CYS A 12 -1.04 -36.96 7.45
C CYS A 12 -1.12 -38.48 7.73
N ARG A 13 -0.85 -38.87 8.97
CA ARG A 13 -0.95 -40.28 9.43
C ARG A 13 -2.35 -40.91 9.30
N ALA A 14 -3.41 -40.11 9.12
CA ALA A 14 -4.77 -40.62 9.00
C ALA A 14 -5.16 -40.97 7.55
N CYS A 15 -4.80 -40.13 6.58
CA CYS A 15 -5.13 -40.35 5.17
C CYS A 15 -3.93 -40.77 4.30
N GLY A 16 -2.72 -40.72 4.84
CA GLY A 16 -1.48 -41.08 4.14
C GLY A 16 -1.10 -40.13 3.00
N THR A 17 -1.68 -38.94 2.96
CA THR A 17 -1.39 -37.93 1.92
C THR A 17 -0.70 -36.70 2.51
N ILE A 18 0.15 -36.09 1.69
CA ILE A 18 0.72 -34.78 2.01
C ILE A 18 -0.39 -33.74 1.85
N ALA A 19 -0.64 -32.99 2.92
CA ALA A 19 -1.68 -31.98 2.99
C ALA A 19 -1.20 -30.74 3.73
N LEU A 20 -2.00 -29.68 3.74
CA LEU A 20 -1.77 -28.54 4.60
C LEU A 20 -2.53 -28.73 5.93
N ALA A 21 -1.94 -28.24 7.01
CA ALA A 21 -2.58 -28.17 8.31
C ALA A 21 -3.16 -26.77 8.53
N ARG A 22 -4.45 -26.71 8.87
CA ARG A 22 -5.08 -25.50 9.39
C ARG A 22 -4.87 -25.44 10.89
N ALA A 23 -4.25 -24.36 11.39
CA ALA A 23 -4.16 -24.09 12.82
C ALA A 23 -5.51 -23.54 13.33
N GLU A 24 -6.06 -24.18 14.35
CA GLU A 24 -7.26 -23.73 15.06
C GLU A 24 -6.90 -23.40 16.51
N PRO A 25 -7.24 -22.20 17.01
CA PRO A 25 -6.98 -21.85 18.39
C PRO A 25 -7.90 -22.66 19.32
N VAL A 26 -7.33 -23.18 20.41
CA VAL A 26 -8.06 -23.80 21.52
C VAL A 26 -8.20 -22.77 22.62
N HIS A 27 -9.43 -22.60 23.14
CA HIS A 27 -9.76 -21.62 24.16
C HIS A 27 -10.33 -22.30 25.41
N GLU A 28 -9.95 -21.81 26.58
CA GLU A 28 -10.62 -22.07 27.86
C GLU A 28 -11.32 -20.77 28.29
N GLY A 29 -12.65 -20.75 28.21
CA GLY A 29 -13.43 -19.52 28.31
C GLY A 29 -13.01 -18.52 27.22
N PHE A 30 -12.57 -17.33 27.64
CA PHE A 30 -12.08 -16.27 26.73
C PHE A 30 -10.57 -16.27 26.52
N ARG A 31 -9.83 -17.19 27.14
CA ARG A 31 -8.35 -17.26 27.03
C ARG A 31 -7.94 -18.31 26.02
N ARG A 32 -7.06 -17.94 25.08
CA ARG A 32 -6.39 -18.91 24.19
C ARG A 32 -5.37 -19.71 24.99
N VAL A 33 -5.52 -21.03 25.00
CA VAL A 33 -4.63 -21.96 25.74
C VAL A 33 -3.72 -22.76 24.82
N GLY A 34 -4.02 -22.83 23.52
CA GLY A 34 -3.16 -23.52 22.57
C GLY A 34 -3.64 -23.47 21.13
N GLU A 35 -3.09 -24.36 20.32
CA GLU A 35 -3.40 -24.59 18.92
C GLU A 35 -3.58 -26.09 18.68
N ARG A 36 -4.65 -26.45 17.96
CA ARG A 36 -4.83 -27.77 17.36
C ARG A 36 -4.69 -27.65 15.85
N PHE A 37 -4.27 -28.72 15.18
CA PHE A 37 -4.02 -28.71 13.75
C PHE A 37 -4.96 -29.66 13.04
N VAL A 38 -5.57 -29.20 11.93
CA VAL A 38 -6.54 -29.98 11.17
C VAL A 38 -6.04 -30.21 9.76
N CYS A 39 -5.96 -31.47 9.35
CA CYS A 39 -5.60 -31.84 7.99
C CYS A 39 -6.66 -31.33 7.00
N THR A 40 -6.26 -30.56 5.99
CA THR A 40 -7.19 -30.03 4.98
C THR A 40 -7.71 -31.08 4.00
N ALA A 41 -7.04 -32.23 3.90
CA ALA A 41 -7.45 -33.31 2.98
C ALA A 41 -8.53 -34.23 3.58
N CYS A 42 -8.39 -34.62 4.84
CA CYS A 42 -9.29 -35.59 5.49
C CYS A 42 -10.01 -35.09 6.75
N GLY A 43 -9.66 -33.90 7.24
CA GLY A 43 -10.26 -33.32 8.44
C GLY A 43 -9.80 -33.94 9.77
N HIS A 44 -8.82 -34.85 9.76
CA HIS A 44 -8.24 -35.40 10.98
C HIS A 44 -7.59 -34.29 11.82
N ARG A 45 -7.74 -34.39 13.15
CA ARG A 45 -7.32 -33.35 14.10
C ARG A 45 -6.19 -33.86 14.98
N TYR A 46 -5.08 -33.15 14.96
CA TYR A 46 -3.95 -33.32 15.86
C TYR A 46 -4.09 -32.35 17.03
N PRO A 47 -3.88 -32.81 18.28
CA PRO A 47 -4.17 -32.01 19.47
C PRO A 47 -3.14 -30.91 19.71
N SER A 48 -1.92 -31.05 19.19
CA SER A 48 -0.81 -30.11 19.43
C SER A 48 0.14 -30.07 18.22
N ARG A 49 1.05 -29.11 18.22
CA ARG A 49 2.09 -28.99 17.19
C ARG A 49 3.04 -30.19 17.18
N ASP A 50 3.44 -30.66 18.36
CA ASP A 50 4.42 -31.74 18.52
C ASP A 50 3.89 -33.09 18.04
N GLU A 51 2.57 -33.30 18.15
CA GLU A 51 1.91 -34.51 17.65
C GLU A 51 1.55 -34.43 16.16
N THR A 52 1.63 -33.23 15.58
CA THR A 52 1.33 -33.03 14.16
C THR A 52 2.54 -33.41 13.31
N PRO A 53 2.39 -34.32 12.34
CA PRO A 53 3.49 -34.79 11.49
C PRO A 53 3.86 -33.75 10.43
N PHE A 54 4.42 -32.62 10.84
CA PHE A 54 4.92 -31.61 9.91
C PHE A 54 6.07 -32.15 9.08
N VAL A 55 6.06 -31.83 7.78
CA VAL A 55 7.14 -32.21 6.88
C VAL A 55 8.33 -31.30 7.17
N ASP A 56 9.48 -31.91 7.47
CA ASP A 56 10.72 -31.18 7.67
C ASP A 56 11.14 -30.41 6.42
N ASP A 57 11.85 -29.29 6.63
CA ASP A 57 12.45 -28.53 5.55
C ASP A 57 13.51 -29.37 4.85
N LYS A 58 13.10 -30.06 3.78
CA LYS A 58 14.06 -30.50 2.78
C LYS A 58 14.63 -29.25 2.13
N PRO A 59 15.97 -29.08 2.07
CA PRO A 59 16.55 -28.00 1.31
C PRO A 59 16.02 -28.13 -0.12
N ALA A 60 15.24 -27.15 -0.56
CA ALA A 60 14.78 -27.11 -1.94
C ALA A 60 16.02 -27.19 -2.82
N ALA A 61 16.02 -28.09 -3.80
CA ALA A 61 17.11 -28.15 -4.76
C ALA A 61 17.31 -26.75 -5.34
N SER A 62 18.51 -26.19 -5.19
CA SER A 62 18.85 -24.86 -5.68
C SER A 62 19.05 -24.92 -7.19
N VAL A 63 17.95 -25.11 -7.93
CA VAL A 63 17.96 -25.15 -9.40
C VAL A 63 18.13 -23.73 -9.97
N PHE A 64 17.64 -22.73 -9.24
CA PHE A 64 17.74 -21.32 -9.63
C PHE A 64 18.69 -20.58 -8.70
N SER A 65 19.49 -19.72 -9.29
CA SER A 65 20.40 -18.79 -8.63
C SER A 65 19.82 -17.38 -8.61
N GLU A 66 20.44 -16.46 -7.87
CA GLU A 66 20.08 -15.03 -7.96
C GLU A 66 20.27 -14.47 -9.37
N ALA A 67 21.11 -15.08 -10.22
CA ALA A 67 21.26 -14.66 -11.62
C ALA A 67 20.01 -14.96 -12.47
N ASP A 68 19.20 -15.95 -12.07
CA ASP A 68 17.94 -16.30 -12.73
C ASP A 68 16.77 -15.41 -12.31
N ARG A 69 17.00 -14.55 -11.30
CA ARG A 69 15.98 -13.63 -10.80
C ARG A 69 15.72 -12.56 -11.84
N GLN A 70 14.54 -12.62 -12.45
CA GLN A 70 14.05 -11.56 -13.33
C GLN A 70 14.04 -10.23 -12.56
N GLN A 71 14.63 -9.20 -13.15
CA GLN A 71 14.54 -7.85 -12.60
C GLN A 71 13.07 -7.40 -12.63
N ALA A 72 12.62 -6.79 -11.54
CA ALA A 72 11.26 -6.26 -11.48
C ALA A 72 11.09 -5.20 -12.59
N PRO A 73 10.06 -5.29 -13.44
CA PRO A 73 9.87 -4.33 -14.51
C PRO A 73 9.60 -2.95 -13.92
N GLN A 74 10.44 -1.97 -14.26
CA GLN A 74 10.20 -0.57 -13.94
C GLN A 74 9.33 0.03 -15.03
N VAL A 75 8.01 -0.05 -14.84
CA VAL A 75 7.01 0.39 -15.84
C VAL A 75 6.85 1.91 -15.87
N PHE A 76 7.07 2.59 -14.73
CA PHE A 76 6.90 4.02 -14.60
C PHE A 76 8.20 4.69 -14.18
N ALA A 77 8.55 5.79 -14.84
CA ALA A 77 9.60 6.66 -14.32
C ALA A 77 9.10 7.39 -13.07
N GLU A 78 9.97 7.60 -12.07
CA GLU A 78 9.60 8.39 -10.88
C GLU A 78 9.24 9.84 -11.27
N SER A 79 9.73 10.33 -12.40
CA SER A 79 9.38 11.65 -12.97
C SER A 79 7.95 11.75 -13.49
N GLU A 80 7.28 10.63 -13.76
CA GLU A 80 5.85 10.61 -14.10
C GLU A 80 4.97 10.78 -12.85
N ARG A 81 5.52 10.44 -11.68
CA ARG A 81 4.84 10.64 -10.42
C ARG A 81 4.53 12.12 -10.26
N ARG A 82 3.32 12.43 -9.80
CA ARG A 82 2.84 13.80 -9.58
C ARG A 82 2.69 14.66 -10.84
N ARG A 83 2.75 14.11 -12.07
CA ARG A 83 2.41 14.86 -13.30
C ARG A 83 0.90 14.92 -13.59
N CYS A 84 0.10 15.33 -12.60
CA CYS A 84 -1.34 15.52 -12.75
C CYS A 84 -1.80 16.85 -12.16
N CYS A 85 -3.00 17.29 -12.53
CA CYS A 85 -3.57 18.57 -12.13
C CYS A 85 -3.52 18.84 -10.62
N ALA A 86 -3.61 17.82 -9.76
CA ALA A 86 -3.45 17.95 -8.31
C ALA A 86 -2.17 18.69 -7.88
N TRP A 87 -1.09 18.51 -8.64
CA TRP A 87 0.25 19.06 -8.39
C TRP A 87 0.63 20.18 -9.35
N CYS A 88 -0.28 20.56 -10.26
CA CYS A 88 -0.02 21.59 -11.25
C CYS A 88 -0.10 22.99 -10.61
N GLY A 89 0.86 23.86 -10.92
CA GLY A 89 0.87 25.26 -10.49
C GLY A 89 -0.26 26.11 -11.07
N HIS A 90 -0.92 25.62 -12.12
CA HIS A 90 -2.09 26.28 -12.71
C HIS A 90 -3.43 25.81 -12.12
N ARG A 91 -3.44 24.85 -11.19
CA ARG A 91 -4.70 24.39 -10.58
C ARG A 91 -5.23 25.45 -9.63
N VAL A 92 -6.45 25.90 -9.88
CA VAL A 92 -7.20 26.80 -9.00
C VAL A 92 -8.31 25.99 -8.32
N VAL A 93 -8.26 25.91 -6.99
CA VAL A 93 -9.27 25.25 -6.18
C VAL A 93 -10.23 26.31 -5.65
N ASN A 94 -11.53 26.15 -5.92
CA ASN A 94 -12.59 26.93 -5.31
C ASN A 94 -13.55 25.99 -4.55
N PRO A 95 -14.37 26.49 -3.60
CA PRO A 95 -15.27 25.66 -2.79
C PRO A 95 -16.29 24.80 -3.56
N PHE A 96 -16.64 25.22 -4.77
CA PHE A 96 -17.64 24.61 -5.66
C PHE A 96 -17.01 23.85 -6.84
N GLY A 97 -15.68 23.84 -6.97
CA GLY A 97 -15.02 23.12 -8.06
C GLY A 97 -13.57 23.52 -8.28
N GLN A 98 -12.91 22.81 -9.18
CA GLN A 98 -11.50 23.01 -9.52
C GLN A 98 -11.38 23.27 -11.01
N ARG A 99 -10.57 24.28 -11.37
CA ARG A 99 -10.41 24.74 -12.75
C ARG A 99 -8.93 24.91 -13.08
N CYS A 100 -8.62 24.83 -14.36
CA CYS A 100 -7.31 25.19 -14.88
C CYS A 100 -7.21 26.71 -15.03
N GLY A 101 -6.22 27.34 -14.39
CA GLY A 101 -5.97 28.78 -14.49
C GLY A 101 -5.50 29.26 -15.88
N LEU A 102 -5.09 28.35 -16.77
CA LEU A 102 -4.71 28.69 -18.15
C LEU A 102 -5.89 28.70 -19.12
N SER A 103 -6.78 27.70 -19.03
CA SER A 103 -7.89 27.51 -19.98
C SER A 103 -9.25 27.86 -19.39
N ASN A 104 -9.32 28.11 -18.08
CA ASN A 104 -10.54 28.27 -17.30
C ASN A 104 -11.53 27.11 -17.47
N ARG A 105 -11.08 25.91 -17.86
CA ARG A 105 -11.90 24.70 -17.92
C ARG A 105 -11.95 24.02 -16.55
N GLU A 106 -13.07 23.37 -16.25
CA GLU A 106 -13.16 22.42 -15.13
C GLU A 106 -12.22 21.23 -15.34
N ILE A 107 -11.55 20.80 -14.28
CA ILE A 107 -10.53 19.74 -14.30
C ILE A 107 -10.68 18.81 -13.11
N GLU A 108 -10.22 17.58 -13.24
CA GLU A 108 -10.05 16.66 -12.12
C GLU A 108 -8.63 16.66 -11.55
N SER A 109 -8.49 16.22 -10.30
CA SER A 109 -7.16 16.16 -9.65
C SER A 109 -6.21 15.17 -10.34
N THR A 110 -6.75 14.14 -10.98
CA THR A 110 -6.00 13.10 -11.71
C THR A 110 -5.77 13.43 -13.19
N ASP A 111 -6.33 14.52 -13.70
CA ASP A 111 -6.17 14.87 -15.12
C ASP A 111 -4.69 15.12 -15.48
N LEU A 112 -4.31 14.65 -16.65
CA LEU A 112 -2.98 14.87 -17.23
C LEU A 112 -3.01 16.12 -18.12
N CYS A 113 -1.92 16.88 -18.11
CA CYS A 113 -1.82 18.12 -18.87
C CYS A 113 -0.46 18.20 -19.59
N ASP A 114 -0.49 18.51 -20.88
CA ASP A 114 0.66 18.82 -21.72
C ASP A 114 1.41 20.08 -21.22
N ARG A 115 0.67 21.03 -20.65
CA ARG A 115 1.18 22.28 -20.06
C ARG A 115 1.43 22.17 -18.55
N PHE A 116 1.66 20.96 -18.03
CA PHE A 116 1.92 20.74 -16.61
C PHE A 116 3.17 21.50 -16.14
N GLN A 117 3.01 22.28 -15.07
CA GLN A 117 4.11 22.91 -14.34
C GLN A 117 3.96 22.53 -12.86
N LEU A 118 5.04 22.05 -12.23
CA LEU A 118 4.96 21.64 -10.83
C LEU A 118 4.66 22.87 -9.94
N ARG A 119 3.70 22.74 -9.03
CA ARG A 119 3.36 23.79 -8.07
C ARG A 119 4.57 24.06 -7.16
N ALA A 120 4.93 25.32 -7.00
CA ALA A 120 5.93 25.73 -6.03
C ALA A 120 5.46 25.39 -4.60
N GLU A 121 6.36 24.87 -3.77
CA GLU A 121 6.02 24.51 -2.40
C GLU A 121 5.57 25.74 -1.60
N PRO A 122 4.55 25.60 -0.72
CA PRO A 122 4.10 26.68 0.14
C PRO A 122 5.20 27.00 1.16
N GLY A 123 6.10 27.89 0.76
CA GLY A 123 7.32 28.27 1.48
C GLY A 123 8.32 29.06 0.61
N SER A 124 8.20 29.01 -0.72
CA SER A 124 8.91 29.93 -1.61
C SER A 124 8.12 31.26 -1.73
N GLU A 125 8.23 32.10 -0.71
CA GLU A 125 7.58 33.40 -0.66
C GLU A 125 8.10 34.31 -1.79
N LYS A 126 7.27 34.60 -2.78
CA LYS A 126 7.47 35.78 -3.63
C LYS A 126 7.18 36.99 -2.74
N PRO A 127 8.06 38.00 -2.65
CA PRO A 127 7.79 39.19 -1.87
C PRO A 127 6.47 39.80 -2.35
N SER A 128 5.51 39.92 -1.43
CA SER A 128 4.25 40.59 -1.72
C SER A 128 4.56 42.05 -2.09
N PRO A 129 3.94 42.58 -3.16
CA PRO A 129 4.06 44.00 -3.45
C PRO A 129 3.58 44.79 -2.22
N PRO A 130 4.18 45.95 -1.92
CA PRO A 130 3.74 46.77 -0.78
C PRO A 130 2.23 46.98 -0.89
N ARG A 131 1.51 46.68 0.19
CA ARG A 131 0.07 46.91 0.28
C ARG A 131 -0.19 48.35 -0.14
N ALA A 132 -0.82 48.52 -1.31
CA ALA A 132 -1.34 49.82 -1.71
C ALA A 132 -2.33 50.26 -0.62
N ALA A 133 -2.34 51.58 -0.33
CA ALA A 133 -3.27 52.15 0.64
C ALA A 133 -4.69 51.64 0.38
N ASP A 134 -5.37 51.21 1.44
CA ASP A 134 -6.70 50.63 1.34
C ASP A 134 -7.64 51.63 0.65
N PRO A 135 -8.18 51.28 -0.54
CA PRO A 135 -9.02 52.20 -1.31
C PRO A 135 -10.30 52.56 -0.56
N LEU A 136 -10.70 51.76 0.44
CA LEU A 136 -11.88 52.01 1.26
C LEU A 136 -11.63 53.05 2.37
N SER A 137 -10.38 53.28 2.77
CA SER A 137 -10.04 54.32 3.76
C SER A 137 -10.38 55.73 3.25
N ARG A 138 -10.40 55.92 1.93
CA ARG A 138 -10.82 57.18 1.30
C ARG A 138 -12.33 57.41 1.35
N LEU A 139 -13.12 56.35 1.51
CA LEU A 139 -14.58 56.41 1.48
C LEU A 139 -15.19 56.47 2.87
N PHE A 140 -14.54 55.90 3.88
CA PHE A 140 -15.13 55.74 5.21
C PHE A 140 -14.45 56.52 6.32
N GLY A 141 -13.36 57.26 6.03
CA GLY A 141 -12.52 57.85 7.07
C GLY A 141 -11.83 56.76 7.90
N GLU A 142 -10.89 57.14 8.78
CA GLU A 142 -10.31 56.21 9.75
C GLU A 142 -11.31 55.81 10.83
#